data_AF-X1E0R0-F1
#
_entry.id   AF-X1E0R0-F1
#
_cell.length_a   1.000
_cell.length_b   1.000
_cell.length_c   1.000
_cell.angle_alpha   90.00
_cell.angle_beta   90.00
_cell.angle_gamma   90.00
#
_symmetry.space_group_name_H-M   'P 1'
#
loop_
_entity.id
_entity.type
_entity.pdbx_description
1 polymer ?
#
loop_
_entity_poly.entity_id
_entity_poly.type
_entity_poly.pdbx_seq_one_letter_code
_entity_poly.pdbx_strand_id
1 'polypeptide(L)'
;MLKIYNTMIREKEVFTPLEKGHVKIYTCGQTVYDDVHIGNARTYSSWDVVVRYLRYKGYNVFHVQNFTDVGHLTDDADQAKYDLSRKMFFQGCMGALFLYDVTRHSTFKNVETKWLKDLREFVFKIVILGNAAVGKTSLKRCWIY
;
A
#
# COMPACT_ATOMS: atom_id res chain seq x y z
N MET A 1 -0.45 -16.15 -25.80
CA MET A 1 -1.38 -15.17 -25.23
C MET A 1 -1.49 -15.38 -23.73
N LEU A 2 -1.41 -14.34 -22.90
CA LEU A 2 -1.46 -14.47 -21.44
C LEU A 2 -2.89 -14.78 -20.98
N LYS A 3 -3.04 -15.76 -20.08
CA LYS A 3 -4.32 -16.05 -19.42
C LYS A 3 -4.15 -15.94 -17.90
N ILE A 4 -5.12 -15.32 -17.22
CA ILE A 4 -5.14 -15.12 -15.76
C ILE A 4 -6.43 -15.74 -15.21
N TYR A 5 -6.32 -16.41 -14.05
CA TYR A 5 -7.49 -16.93 -13.35
C TYR A 5 -8.24 -15.78 -12.69
N ASN A 6 -9.49 -15.56 -13.08
CA ASN A 6 -10.35 -14.54 -12.51
C ASN A 6 -11.26 -15.15 -11.44
N THR A 7 -11.02 -14.80 -10.19
CA THR A 7 -11.79 -15.30 -9.04
C THR A 7 -13.28 -14.93 -9.11
N MET A 8 -13.65 -13.84 -9.78
CA MET A 8 -15.06 -13.39 -9.89
C MET A 8 -15.92 -14.38 -10.69
N ILE A 9 -15.34 -14.96 -11.74
CA ILE A 9 -16.05 -15.91 -12.61
C ILE A 9 -15.50 -17.34 -12.50
N ARG A 10 -14.43 -17.53 -11.72
CA ARG A 10 -13.76 -18.82 -11.44
C ARG A 10 -13.17 -19.53 -12.66
N GLU A 11 -12.74 -18.77 -13.66
CA GLU A 11 -12.20 -19.29 -14.91
C GLU A 11 -10.91 -18.59 -15.35
N LYS A 12 -10.18 -19.19 -16.29
CA LYS A 12 -8.99 -18.58 -16.91
C LYS A 12 -9.39 -17.74 -18.10
N GLU A 13 -9.22 -16.43 -18.00
CA GLU A 13 -9.54 -15.48 -19.05
C GLU A 13 -8.30 -14.98 -19.75
N VAL A 14 -8.48 -14.52 -20.99
CA VAL A 14 -7.46 -13.82 -21.74
C VAL A 14 -7.20 -12.48 -21.06
N PHE A 15 -5.96 -12.25 -20.64
CA PHE A 15 -5.60 -10.98 -20.05
C PHE A 15 -5.48 -9.90 -21.14
N THR A 16 -6.38 -8.93 -21.08
CA THR A 16 -6.34 -7.72 -21.92
C THR A 16 -6.26 -6.52 -20.99
N PRO A 17 -5.20 -5.70 -21.05
CA PRO A 17 -5.09 -4.54 -20.19
C PRO A 17 -6.14 -3.48 -20.55
N LEU A 18 -6.58 -2.72 -19.55
CA LEU A 18 -7.51 -1.60 -19.76
C LEU A 18 -6.93 -0.54 -20.69
N GLU A 19 -5.62 -0.29 -20.60
CA GLU A 19 -4.87 0.62 -21.47
C GLU A 19 -3.75 -0.16 -22.15
N LYS A 20 -3.61 -0.02 -23.47
CA LYS A 20 -2.64 -0.79 -24.25
C LYS A 20 -1.21 -0.58 -23.69
N GLY A 21 -0.53 -1.68 -23.39
CA GLY A 21 0.83 -1.67 -22.85
C GLY A 21 0.94 -1.32 -21.37
N HIS A 22 -0.15 -0.91 -20.70
CA HIS A 22 -0.14 -0.48 -19.30
C HIS A 22 -0.96 -1.40 -18.41
N VAL A 23 -0.38 -1.85 -17.31
CA VAL A 23 -1.05 -2.73 -16.35
C VAL A 23 -1.05 -2.10 -14.98
N LYS A 24 -2.24 -1.94 -14.39
CA LYS A 24 -2.42 -1.42 -13.03
C LYS A 24 -2.76 -2.59 -12.12
N ILE A 25 -1.97 -2.79 -11.06
CA ILE A 25 -2.13 -3.89 -10.10
C ILE A 25 -2.25 -3.32 -8.71
N TYR A 26 -3.25 -3.77 -7.97
CA TYR A 26 -3.33 -3.56 -6.52
C TYR A 26 -3.21 -4.91 -5.80
N THR A 27 -2.41 -4.93 -4.74
CA THR A 27 -2.28 -6.11 -3.87
C THR A 27 -2.37 -5.68 -2.41
N CYS A 28 -3.04 -6.48 -1.58
CA CYS A 28 -3.03 -6.25 -0.14
C CYS A 28 -1.60 -6.47 0.42
N GLY A 29 -1.11 -5.53 1.21
CA GLY A 29 0.17 -5.65 1.92
C GLY A 29 0.02 -6.03 3.39
N GLN A 30 1.00 -5.67 4.20
CA GLN A 30 1.11 -6.11 5.59
C GLN A 30 0.24 -5.25 6.51
N THR A 31 -0.30 -5.89 7.55
CA THR A 31 -0.86 -5.19 8.72
C THR A 31 0.05 -5.44 9.91
N VAL A 32 0.46 -4.39 10.62
CA VAL A 32 1.51 -4.44 11.66
C VAL A 32 1.02 -4.83 13.06
N TYR A 33 0.09 -5.78 13.19
CA TYR A 33 -0.30 -6.26 14.52
C TYR A 33 0.64 -7.35 15.06
N ASP A 34 1.31 -8.06 14.17
CA ASP A 34 2.14 -9.21 14.49
C ASP A 34 3.30 -9.33 13.51
N ASP A 35 4.26 -10.17 13.84
CA ASP A 35 5.44 -10.44 13.03
C ASP A 35 5.05 -11.12 11.71
N VAL A 36 5.79 -10.83 10.65
CA VAL A 36 5.55 -11.39 9.31
C VAL A 36 5.82 -12.90 9.34
N HIS A 37 4.83 -13.70 8.94
CA HIS A 37 4.98 -15.16 8.88
C HIS A 37 5.10 -15.67 7.44
N ILE A 38 5.47 -16.95 7.28
CA ILE A 38 5.72 -17.57 5.96
C ILE A 38 4.53 -17.48 4.99
N GLY A 39 3.30 -17.49 5.51
CA GLY A 39 2.09 -17.25 4.70
C GLY A 39 2.07 -15.88 4.00
N ASN A 40 2.49 -14.81 4.67
CA ASN A 40 2.64 -13.48 4.06
C ASN A 40 3.73 -13.53 2.99
N ALA A 41 4.90 -14.09 3.32
CA ALA A 41 6.04 -14.18 2.42
C ALA A 41 5.71 -14.93 1.11
N ARG A 42 4.94 -16.02 1.20
CA ARG A 42 4.45 -16.76 0.02
C ARG A 42 3.61 -15.85 -0.88
N THR A 43 2.71 -15.07 -0.30
CA THR A 43 1.81 -14.18 -1.05
C THR A 43 2.60 -13.06 -1.73
N TYR A 44 3.52 -12.42 -1.01
CA TYR A 44 4.34 -11.34 -1.58
C TYR A 44 5.28 -11.85 -2.67
N SER A 45 5.90 -13.01 -2.47
CA SER A 45 6.74 -13.64 -3.50
C SER A 45 5.95 -14.01 -4.75
N SER A 46 4.70 -14.49 -4.58
CA SER A 46 3.83 -14.82 -5.72
C SER A 46 3.49 -13.57 -6.54
N TRP A 47 3.18 -12.45 -5.87
CA TRP A 47 2.90 -11.19 -6.55
C TRP A 47 4.13 -10.58 -7.21
N ASP A 48 5.31 -10.69 -6.58
CA ASP A 48 6.58 -10.27 -7.19
C ASP A 48 6.85 -11.01 -8.51
N VAL A 49 6.64 -12.34 -8.53
CA VAL A 49 6.75 -13.13 -9.77
C VAL A 49 5.77 -12.64 -10.84
N VAL A 50 4.51 -12.37 -10.49
CA VAL A 50 3.50 -11.86 -11.43
C VAL A 50 3.93 -10.51 -12.02
N VAL A 51 4.34 -9.56 -11.18
CA VAL A 51 4.77 -8.23 -11.61
C VAL A 51 6.01 -8.31 -12.50
N ARG A 52 7.02 -9.09 -12.11
CA ARG A 52 8.24 -9.31 -12.90
C ARG A 52 7.93 -9.95 -14.24
N TYR A 53 7.03 -10.94 -14.26
CA TYR A 53 6.65 -11.60 -15.50
C TYR A 53 5.90 -10.66 -16.46
N LEU A 54 5.01 -9.81 -15.95
CA LEU A 54 4.34 -8.79 -16.77
C LEU A 54 5.32 -7.76 -17.32
N ARG A 55 6.29 -7.30 -16.51
CA ARG A 55 7.38 -6.44 -16.99
C ARG A 55 8.23 -7.12 -18.05
N TYR A 56 8.59 -8.38 -17.86
CA TYR A 56 9.31 -9.20 -18.85
C TYR A 56 8.53 -9.33 -20.18
N LYS A 57 7.20 -9.39 -20.12
CA LYS A 57 6.32 -9.36 -21.30
C LYS A 57 6.25 -8.01 -22.01
N GLY A 58 6.93 -6.98 -21.52
CA GLY A 58 6.97 -5.64 -22.11
C GLY A 58 5.85 -4.72 -21.64
N TYR A 59 5.11 -5.08 -20.58
CA TYR A 59 4.11 -4.18 -20.00
C TYR A 59 4.78 -3.14 -19.09
N ASN A 60 4.28 -1.92 -19.15
CA ASN A 60 4.51 -0.90 -18.14
C ASN A 60 3.58 -1.17 -16.95
N VAL A 61 4.12 -1.71 -15.86
CA VAL A 61 3.34 -2.14 -14.69
C VAL A 61 3.39 -1.10 -13.58
N PHE A 62 2.23 -0.52 -13.28
CA PHE A 62 1.99 0.32 -12.11
C PHE A 62 1.41 -0.55 -10.99
N HIS A 63 2.23 -0.90 -10.01
CA HIS A 63 1.87 -1.77 -8.89
C HIS A 63 1.75 -0.96 -7.59
N VAL A 64 0.59 -1.05 -6.95
CA VAL A 64 0.28 -0.42 -5.67
C VAL A 64 0.08 -1.51 -4.61
N GLN A 65 0.73 -1.33 -3.47
CA GLN A 65 0.58 -2.19 -2.31
C GLN A 65 0.36 -1.33 -1.07
N ASN A 66 -0.68 -1.61 -0.29
CA ASN A 66 -0.92 -0.87 0.96
C ASN A 66 -0.02 -1.38 2.09
N PHE A 67 0.24 -0.52 3.07
CA PHE A 67 0.79 -0.90 4.37
C PHE A 67 -0.18 -0.40 5.43
N THR A 68 -0.71 -1.30 6.25
CA THR A 68 -1.71 -0.95 7.26
C THR A 68 -1.04 -0.81 8.60
N ASP A 69 -0.79 0.44 9.00
CA ASP A 69 -0.21 0.82 10.30
C ASP A 69 -1.23 1.36 11.31
N VAL A 70 -2.51 1.41 10.91
CA VAL A 70 -3.63 1.89 11.73
C VAL A 70 -4.86 0.99 11.53
N GLY A 71 -5.40 0.42 12.62
CA GLY A 71 -6.66 -0.35 12.60
C GLY A 71 -7.03 -1.11 13.91
N HIS A 72 -8.20 -1.75 13.87
CA HIS A 72 -9.23 -1.94 14.92
C HIS A 72 -8.90 -2.47 16.35
N LEU A 73 -7.68 -2.89 16.69
CA LEU A 73 -7.48 -3.64 17.96
C LEU A 73 -6.36 -3.15 18.89
N THR A 74 -5.47 -2.24 18.48
CA THR A 74 -4.41 -1.76 19.38
C THR A 74 -4.10 -0.30 19.09
N ASP A 75 -4.69 0.56 19.92
CA ASP A 75 -4.22 1.93 20.10
C ASP A 75 -2.79 1.89 20.67
N ASP A 76 -1.88 2.60 20.00
CA ASP A 76 -0.68 3.25 20.55
C ASP A 76 0.43 2.42 21.24
N ALA A 77 0.37 1.08 21.31
CA ALA A 77 1.47 0.28 21.86
C ALA A 77 2.55 -0.05 20.80
N ASP A 78 3.75 0.50 20.96
CA ASP A 78 5.00 0.15 20.29
C ASP A 78 5.10 0.30 18.77
N GLN A 79 4.74 1.49 18.27
CA GLN A 79 5.08 1.93 16.90
C GLN A 79 6.57 1.76 16.54
N ALA A 80 7.48 1.82 17.53
CA ALA A 80 8.91 1.60 17.33
C ALA A 80 9.24 0.17 16.87
N LYS A 81 8.49 -0.84 17.32
CA LYS A 81 8.68 -2.24 16.91
C LYS A 81 8.56 -2.40 15.38
N TYR A 82 7.74 -1.57 14.74
CA TYR A 82 7.41 -1.66 13.33
C TYR A 82 8.15 -0.67 12.44
N ASP A 83 9.07 0.12 13.01
CA ASP A 83 9.89 1.07 12.23
C ASP A 83 10.72 0.31 11.19
N LEU A 84 11.32 -0.84 11.54
CA LEU A 84 12.09 -1.65 10.59
C LEU A 84 11.21 -2.16 9.43
N SER A 85 10.05 -2.73 9.75
CA SER A 85 9.12 -3.28 8.76
C SER A 85 8.64 -2.21 7.79
N ARG A 86 8.35 -0.99 8.29
CA ARG A 86 8.03 0.17 7.43
C ARG A 86 9.17 0.49 6.48
N LYS A 87 10.39 0.64 7.00
CA LYS A 87 11.56 0.96 6.18
C LYS A 87 11.75 -0.06 5.06
N MET A 88 11.69 -1.35 5.38
CA MET A 88 11.82 -2.42 4.39
C MET A 88 10.71 -2.40 3.34
N PHE A 89 9.49 -2.06 3.73
CA PHE A 89 8.34 -2.06 2.83
C PHE A 89 8.35 -0.89 1.83
N PHE A 90 8.82 0.29 2.25
CA PHE A 90 8.88 1.48 1.39
C PHE A 90 10.17 1.57 0.57
N GLN A 91 11.19 0.76 0.89
CA GLN A 91 12.43 0.73 0.12
C GLN A 91 12.18 0.35 -1.35
N GLY A 92 12.59 1.24 -2.26
CA GLY A 92 12.43 1.03 -3.70
C GLY A 92 11.04 1.40 -4.24
N CYS A 93 10.14 1.93 -3.40
CA CYS A 93 8.87 2.47 -3.86
C CYS A 93 9.06 3.83 -4.56
N MET A 94 8.37 4.03 -5.69
CA MET A 94 8.38 5.32 -6.39
C MET A 94 7.70 6.44 -5.60
N GLY A 95 6.72 6.09 -4.76
CA GLY A 95 5.95 7.03 -3.99
C GLY A 95 5.14 6.33 -2.90
N ALA A 96 4.67 7.09 -1.92
CA ALA A 96 3.78 6.62 -0.87
C ALA A 96 2.48 7.45 -0.88
N LEU A 97 1.36 6.77 -0.67
CA LEU A 97 0.07 7.39 -0.38
C LEU A 97 -0.26 7.12 1.09
N PHE A 98 -0.31 8.18 1.89
CA PHE A 98 -0.59 8.08 3.32
C PHE A 98 -2.03 8.52 3.61
N LEU A 99 -2.81 7.66 4.27
CA LEU A 99 -4.18 7.97 4.70
C LEU A 99 -4.22 8.05 6.20
N TYR A 100 -4.81 9.12 6.75
CA TYR A 100 -4.83 9.35 8.19
C TYR A 100 -6.13 9.99 8.66
N ASP A 101 -6.48 9.78 9.93
CA ASP A 101 -7.66 10.39 10.55
C ASP A 101 -7.32 11.80 11.07
N VAL A 102 -8.00 12.82 10.54
CA VAL A 102 -7.83 14.23 10.94
C VAL A 102 -8.50 14.53 12.28
N THR A 103 -9.51 13.73 12.68
CA THR A 103 -10.23 13.90 13.95
C THR A 103 -9.41 13.41 15.14
N ARG A 104 -8.43 12.53 14.91
CA ARG A 104 -7.54 12.00 15.95
C ARG A 104 -6.29 12.86 16.11
N HIS A 105 -6.19 13.56 17.24
CA HIS A 105 -5.10 14.51 17.50
C HIS A 105 -3.71 13.89 17.47
N SER A 106 -3.56 12.65 17.97
CA SER A 106 -2.28 11.91 17.94
C SER A 106 -1.82 11.65 16.50
N THR A 107 -2.71 11.14 15.65
CA THR A 107 -2.47 10.92 14.22
C THR A 107 -2.10 12.23 13.51
N PHE A 108 -2.85 13.31 13.73
CA PHE A 108 -2.59 14.61 13.11
C PHE A 108 -1.19 15.14 13.46
N LYS A 109 -0.78 15.08 14.73
CA LYS A 109 0.57 15.50 15.17
C LYS A 109 1.68 14.59 14.63
N ASN A 110 1.44 13.28 14.53
CA ASN A 110 2.43 12.31 14.10
C ASN A 110 2.77 12.42 12.60
N VAL A 111 1.84 12.92 11.78
CA VAL A 111 2.07 13.15 10.33
C VAL A 111 3.29 14.03 10.12
N GLU A 112 3.34 15.22 10.73
CA GLU A 112 4.45 16.18 10.53
C GLU A 112 5.70 15.82 11.34
N THR A 113 5.52 15.30 12.56
CA THR A 113 6.64 15.13 13.50
C THR A 113 7.46 13.87 13.24
N LYS A 114 6.83 12.79 12.74
CA LYS A 114 7.45 11.47 12.54
C LYS A 114 7.26 10.94 11.12
N TRP A 115 6.02 10.68 10.70
CA TRP A 115 5.75 9.84 9.52
C TRP A 115 6.19 10.47 8.20
N LEU A 116 6.02 11.79 8.03
CA LEU A 116 6.51 12.47 6.83
C LEU A 116 8.03 12.48 6.73
N LYS A 117 8.72 12.62 7.87
CA LYS A 117 10.18 12.57 7.90
C LYS A 117 10.67 11.19 7.51
N ASP A 118 10.09 10.16 8.11
CA ASP A 118 10.41 8.77 7.80
C ASP A 118 10.17 8.46 6.32
N LEU A 119 8.98 8.78 5.77
CA LEU A 119 8.66 8.46 4.37
C LEU A 119 9.56 9.18 3.36
N ARG A 120 9.97 10.42 3.65
CA ARG A 120 10.87 11.18 2.77
C ARG A 120 12.25 10.54 2.60
N GLU A 121 12.67 9.68 3.53
CA GLU A 121 13.93 8.93 3.39
C GLU A 121 13.82 7.80 2.36
N PHE A 122 12.62 7.31 2.05
CA PHE A 122 12.43 6.08 1.26
C PHE A 122 11.75 6.28 -0.09
N VAL A 123 10.94 7.33 -0.26
CA VAL A 123 10.14 7.52 -1.47
C VAL A 123 10.31 8.90 -2.11
N PHE A 124 10.20 8.94 -3.44
CA PHE A 124 10.39 10.18 -4.22
C PHE A 124 9.17 11.10 -4.24
N LYS A 125 7.95 10.56 -4.05
CA LYS A 125 6.70 11.31 -4.07
C LYS A 125 5.80 10.89 -2.91
N ILE A 126 5.17 11.84 -2.23
CA ILE A 126 4.27 11.55 -1.12
C ILE A 126 2.94 12.24 -1.36
N VAL A 127 1.86 11.47 -1.32
CA VAL A 127 0.50 12.02 -1.31
C VAL A 127 -0.09 11.76 0.06
N ILE A 128 -0.67 12.78 0.70
CA ILE A 128 -1.30 12.65 2.01
C ILE A 128 -2.79 12.95 1.88
N LEU A 129 -3.60 12.01 2.35
CA LEU A 129 -5.05 12.13 2.41
C LEU A 129 -5.49 12.09 3.87
N GLY A 130 -5.89 13.26 4.38
CA GLY A 130 -6.61 13.36 5.64
C GLY A 130 -8.07 12.98 5.43
N ASN A 131 -8.53 11.99 6.18
CA ASN A 131 -9.94 11.65 6.29
C ASN A 131 -10.50 12.18 7.61
N ALA A 132 -11.56 12.97 7.55
CA ALA A 132 -12.37 13.31 8.72
C ALA A 132 -13.68 12.53 8.60
N ALA A 133 -13.78 11.40 9.31
CA ALA A 133 -15.05 10.71 9.46
C ALA A 133 -15.89 11.48 10.48
N VAL A 134 -16.84 12.29 10.02
CA VAL A 134 -17.83 12.96 10.88
C VAL A 134 -19.19 12.31 10.57
N GLY A 135 -19.55 11.27 11.34
CA GLY A 135 -20.76 10.48 11.07
C GLY A 135 -20.64 9.57 9.84
N LYS A 136 -21.72 9.41 9.05
CA LYS A 136 -21.76 8.57 7.83
C LYS A 136 -21.04 9.19 6.61
N THR A 137 -20.41 10.35 6.77
CA THR A 137 -19.83 11.11 5.66
C THR A 137 -18.34 11.36 5.94
N SER A 138 -17.49 11.06 4.96
CA SER A 138 -16.05 11.33 5.03
C SER A 138 -15.74 12.68 4.39
N LEU A 139 -15.26 13.63 5.19
CA LEU A 139 -14.64 14.86 4.71
C LEU A 139 -13.19 14.56 4.34
N LYS A 140 -12.83 14.64 3.06
CA LYS A 140 -11.46 14.41 2.58
C LYS A 140 -10.73 15.74 2.46
N ARG A 141 -9.59 15.88 3.15
CA ARG A 141 -8.63 16.98 2.94
C ARG A 141 -7.38 16.37 2.30
N CYS A 142 -7.16 16.66 1.02
CA CYS A 142 -6.01 16.16 0.25
C CYS A 142 -4.92 17.21 0.23
N TRP A 143 -3.71 16.81 0.61
CA TRP A 143 -2.51 17.63 0.46
C TRP A 143 -1.49 16.84 -0.36
N ILE A 144 -0.99 17.45 -1.44
CA ILE A 144 0.07 16.88 -2.27
C ILE A 144 1.37 17.57 -1.84
N TYR A 145 2.36 16.80 -1.40
CA TYR A 145 3.65 17.29 -0.92
C TYR A 145 4.81 16.77 -1.76
#